data_AF-A0AAW6KIM4-F1
#
_entry.id   AF-A0AAW6KIM4-F1
#
_cell.length_a   1.000
_cell.length_b   1.000
_cell.length_c   1.000
_cell.angle_alpha   90.00
_cell.angle_beta   90.00
_cell.angle_gamma   90.00
#
_symmetry.space_group_name_H-M   'P 1'
#
loop_
_entity.id
_entity.type
_entity.pdbx_description
1 polymer ?
#
loop_
_entity_poly.entity_id
_entity_poly.type
_entity_poly.pdbx_seq_one_letter_code
_entity_poly.pdbx_strand_id
1 'polypeptide(L)'
;VTNALVSVGVGTVVTLLALSANSQRSLESIASYFIENSYKLAGGHNIVNVILVDFRGFDTLFEITVLVIAALGIYGMIRLRMGK
;
A
#
# COMPACT_ATOMS: atom_id res chain seq x y z
N VAL A 1 -7.46 30.24 -10.17
CA VAL A 1 -6.53 30.02 -11.31
C VAL A 1 -5.20 29.43 -10.83
N THR A 2 -4.51 30.04 -9.87
CA THR A 2 -3.22 29.53 -9.33
C THR A 2 -3.28 28.08 -8.84
N ASN A 3 -4.27 27.71 -8.03
CA ASN A 3 -4.41 26.33 -7.55
C ASN A 3 -4.65 25.34 -8.70
N ALA A 4 -5.44 25.74 -9.71
CA ALA A 4 -5.70 24.90 -10.87
C ALA A 4 -4.41 24.67 -11.69
N LEU A 5 -3.58 25.70 -11.86
CA LEU A 5 -2.28 25.57 -12.52
C LEU A 5 -1.34 24.64 -11.74
N VAL A 6 -1.30 24.76 -10.42
CA VAL A 6 -0.48 23.89 -9.55
C VAL A 6 -0.97 22.43 -9.63
N SER A 7 -2.27 22.18 -9.51
CA SER A 7 -2.83 20.83 -9.58
C SER A 7 -2.58 20.16 -10.94
N VAL A 8 -2.76 20.90 -12.05
CA VAL A 8 -2.45 20.40 -13.39
C VAL A 8 -0.96 20.12 -13.52
N GLY A 9 -0.11 21.05 -13.08
CA GLY A 9 1.35 20.89 -13.12
C GLY A 9 1.82 19.65 -12.37
N VAL A 10 1.34 19.43 -11.14
CA VAL A 10 1.70 18.24 -10.34
C VAL A 10 1.20 16.96 -11.01
N GLY A 11 -0.05 16.94 -11.48
CA GLY A 11 -0.61 15.78 -12.17
C GLY A 11 0.20 15.40 -13.41
N THR A 12 0.52 16.38 -14.26
CA THR A 12 1.32 16.16 -15.46
C THR A 12 2.72 15.62 -15.12
N VAL A 13 3.38 16.18 -14.11
CA VAL A 13 4.71 15.71 -13.68
C VAL A 13 4.64 14.25 -13.20
N VAL A 14 3.72 13.91 -12.32
CA VAL A 14 3.58 12.53 -11.80
C VAL A 14 3.28 11.55 -12.94
N THR A 15 2.39 11.91 -13.86
CA THR A 15 2.06 11.07 -15.03
C THR A 15 3.27 10.85 -15.93
N LEU A 16 4.02 11.90 -16.28
CA LEU A 16 5.20 11.77 -17.13
C LEU A 16 6.30 10.93 -16.46
N LEU A 17 6.50 11.09 -15.15
CA LEU A 17 7.42 10.26 -14.37
C LEU A 17 7.02 8.79 -14.38
N ALA A 18 5.73 8.49 -14.17
CA ALA A 18 5.23 7.12 -14.20
C ALA A 18 5.40 6.47 -15.59
N LEU A 19 5.10 7.19 -16.68
CA LEU A 19 5.29 6.70 -18.05
C LEU A 19 6.77 6.47 -18.36
N SER A 20 7.63 7.38 -17.93
CA SER A 20 9.09 7.24 -18.11
C SER A 20 9.64 6.04 -17.35
N ALA A 21 9.23 5.84 -16.10
CA ALA A 21 9.69 4.71 -15.28
C ALA A 21 9.21 3.36 -15.85
N ASN A 22 7.96 3.29 -16.32
CA ASN A 22 7.39 2.07 -16.91
C ASN A 22 8.01 1.70 -18.28
N SER A 23 8.60 2.66 -18.99
CA SER A 23 9.22 2.42 -20.31
C SER A 23 10.63 1.81 -20.23
N GLN A 24 11.21 1.71 -19.03
CA GLN A 24 12.52 1.09 -18.82
C GLN A 24 12.42 -0.45 -18.82
N ARG A 25 13.47 -1.13 -19.29
CA ARG A 25 13.56 -2.60 -19.23
C ARG A 25 13.54 -3.06 -17.76
N SER A 26 12.43 -3.70 -17.37
CA SER A 26 12.25 -4.29 -16.04
C SER A 26 13.29 -5.38 -15.80
N LEU A 27 13.79 -5.46 -14.57
CA LEU A 27 14.49 -6.65 -14.08
C LEU A 27 13.52 -7.84 -14.10
N GLU A 28 14.09 -9.05 -14.06
CA GLU A 28 13.30 -10.28 -13.97
C GLU A 28 12.42 -10.26 -12.71
N SER A 29 11.15 -10.65 -12.88
CA SER A 29 10.17 -10.59 -11.80
C SER A 29 10.37 -11.73 -10.81
N ILE A 30 10.25 -11.43 -9.51
CA ILE A 30 10.21 -12.44 -8.45
C ILE A 30 8.87 -13.19 -8.37
N ALA A 31 7.91 -12.87 -9.24
CA ALA A 31 6.58 -13.49 -9.24
C ALA A 31 6.63 -15.02 -9.38
N SER A 32 7.57 -15.55 -10.16
CA SER A 32 7.74 -17.00 -10.36
C SER A 32 7.94 -17.74 -9.04
N TYR A 33 8.73 -17.17 -8.12
CA TYR A 33 8.93 -17.73 -6.78
C TYR A 33 7.61 -17.88 -6.03
N PHE A 34 6.77 -16.84 -6.01
CA PHE A 34 5.50 -16.87 -5.30
C PHE A 34 4.49 -17.81 -5.95
N ILE A 35 4.47 -17.91 -7.28
CA ILE A 35 3.62 -18.85 -8.01
C ILE A 35 3.97 -20.29 -7.62
N GLU A 36 5.25 -20.62 -7.57
CA GLU A 36 5.71 -21.98 -7.27
C GLU A 36 5.57 -22.37 -5.79
N ASN A 37 5.66 -21.41 -4.88
CA ASN A 37 5.79 -21.67 -3.44
C ASN A 37 4.57 -21.30 -2.60
N SER A 38 3.59 -20.54 -3.10
CA SER A 38 2.42 -20.15 -2.29
C SER A 38 1.64 -21.34 -1.72
N TYR A 39 1.44 -22.37 -2.54
CA TYR A 39 0.80 -23.59 -2.05
C TYR A 39 1.78 -24.50 -1.28
N LYS A 40 3.02 -24.64 -1.76
CA LYS A 40 3.99 -25.59 -1.17
C LYS A 40 4.45 -25.18 0.24
N LEU A 41 4.66 -23.88 0.48
CA LEU A 41 5.20 -23.37 1.74
C LEU A 41 4.10 -22.86 2.70
N ALA A 42 3.03 -22.28 2.17
CA ALA A 42 1.97 -21.63 2.97
C ALA A 42 0.58 -22.27 2.81
N GLY A 43 0.42 -23.30 1.96
CA GLY A 43 -0.82 -24.07 1.83
C GLY A 43 -1.99 -23.34 1.14
N GLY A 44 -1.77 -22.12 0.63
CA GLY A 44 -2.85 -21.30 0.05
C GLY A 44 -2.86 -21.30 -1.47
N HIS A 45 -4.05 -21.41 -2.06
CA HIS A 45 -4.26 -21.28 -3.51
C HIS A 45 -4.40 -19.83 -3.98
N ASN A 46 -4.86 -18.94 -3.09
CA ASN A 46 -4.94 -17.52 -3.40
C ASN A 46 -3.58 -16.87 -3.13
N ILE A 47 -2.75 -16.77 -4.19
CA ILE A 47 -1.38 -16.25 -4.14
C ILE A 47 -1.34 -14.84 -3.52
N VAL A 48 -2.30 -13.96 -3.87
CA VAL A 48 -2.33 -12.59 -3.32
C VAL A 48 -2.55 -12.62 -1.81
N ASN A 49 -3.53 -13.40 -1.33
CA ASN A 49 -3.78 -13.53 0.10
C ASN A 49 -2.56 -14.12 0.83
N VAL A 50 -1.95 -15.17 0.27
CA VAL A 50 -0.75 -15.79 0.85
C VAL A 50 0.41 -14.80 0.94
N ILE A 51 0.63 -13.98 -0.08
CA ILE A 51 1.64 -12.92 -0.01
C ILE A 51 1.31 -11.94 1.12
N LEU A 52 0.06 -11.49 1.23
CA LEU A 52 -0.34 -10.50 2.23
C LEU A 52 -0.25 -11.00 3.67
N VAL A 53 -0.59 -12.27 3.93
CA VAL A 53 -0.69 -12.80 5.31
C VAL A 53 0.49 -13.65 5.76
N ASP A 54 1.24 -14.25 4.83
CA ASP A 54 2.36 -15.14 5.14
C ASP A 54 3.69 -14.52 4.71
N PHE A 55 4.02 -14.51 3.41
CA PHE A 55 5.33 -14.03 2.93
C PHE A 55 5.63 -12.56 3.28
N ARG A 56 4.60 -11.71 3.27
CA ARG A 56 4.68 -10.29 3.63
C ARG A 56 3.69 -9.94 4.74
N GLY A 57 3.42 -10.88 5.64
CA GLY A 57 2.53 -10.70 6.80
C GLY A 57 2.95 -9.56 7.73
N PHE A 58 4.23 -9.18 7.71
CA PHE A 58 4.73 -8.07 8.52
C PHE A 58 4.22 -6.70 8.02
N ASP A 59 4.05 -6.52 6.71
CA ASP A 59 3.53 -5.27 6.16
C ASP A 59 2.04 -5.11 6.52
N THR A 60 1.26 -6.19 6.49
CA THR A 60 -0.17 -6.17 6.85
C THR A 60 -0.41 -6.06 8.35
N LEU A 61 0.49 -6.58 9.19
CA LEU A 61 0.47 -6.31 10.63
C LEU A 61 0.52 -4.80 10.91
N PHE A 62 1.38 -4.06 10.20
CA PHE A 62 1.47 -2.62 10.38
C PHE A 62 0.36 -1.84 9.68
N GLU A 63 -0.21 -2.34 8.58
CA GLU A 63 -1.45 -1.77 8.03
C GLU A 63 -2.57 -1.80 9.08
N ILE A 64 -2.82 -2.96 9.70
CA ILE A 64 -3.83 -3.10 10.76
C ILE A 64 -3.47 -2.24 11.97
N THR A 65 -2.19 -2.14 12.33
CA THR A 65 -1.75 -1.27 13.43
C THR A 65 -2.08 0.19 13.16
N VAL A 66 -1.84 0.69 11.95
CA VAL A 66 -2.19 2.06 11.55
C VAL A 66 -3.72 2.28 11.63
N LEU A 67 -4.51 1.32 11.16
CA LEU A 67 -5.98 1.39 11.28
C LEU A 67 -6.44 1.43 12.75
N VAL A 68 -5.84 0.63 13.63
CA VAL A 68 -6.14 0.64 15.06
C VAL A 68 -5.77 1.97 15.69
N ILE A 69 -4.58 2.51 15.39
CA ILE A 69 -4.15 3.82 15.90
C ILE A 69 -5.09 4.93 15.42
N ALA A 70 -5.48 4.92 14.14
CA ALA A 70 -6.44 5.89 13.61
C ALA A 70 -7.80 5.79 14.32
N ALA A 71 -8.31 4.57 14.52
CA ALA A 71 -9.56 4.33 15.23
C ALA A 71 -9.50 4.83 16.69
N LEU A 72 -8.41 4.54 17.40
CA LEU A 72 -8.18 5.02 18.76
C LEU A 72 -8.04 6.55 18.81
N GLY A 73 -7.37 7.16 17.81
CA GLY A 73 -7.25 8.61 17.68
C GLY A 73 -8.61 9.29 17.49
N ILE A 74 -9.47 8.74 16.63
CA ILE A 74 -10.85 9.21 16.43
C ILE A 74 -11.65 9.06 17.73
N TYR A 75 -11.57 7.91 18.39
CA TYR A 75 -12.25 7.68 19.67
C TYR A 75 -11.78 8.68 20.74
N GLY A 76 -10.47 8.91 20.83
CA GLY A 76 -9.87 9.91 21.72
C GLY A 76 -10.42 11.31 21.47
N MET A 77 -10.46 11.76 20.21
CA MET A 77 -11.02 13.08 19.85
C MET A 77 -12.50 13.22 20.23
N ILE A 78 -13.29 12.15 20.14
CA ILE A 78 -14.72 12.15 20.49
C ILE A 78 -14.92 12.19 22.00
N ARG A 79 -14.14 11.40 22.76
CA ARG A 79 -14.39 11.14 24.19
C ARG A 79 -13.61 12.06 25.12
N LEU A 80 -12.39 12.42 24.75
CA LEU A 80 -11.50 13.25 25.56
C LEU A 80 -11.65 14.73 25.21
N ARG A 81 -12.89 15.22 25.08
CA ARG A 81 -13.15 16.63 24.78
C ARG A 81 -12.84 17.49 26.01
N MET A 82 -11.55 17.73 26.29
CA MET A 82 -10.99 18.49 27.42
C MET A 82 -11.30 20.00 27.38
N GLY A 83 -12.28 20.42 26.57
CA GLY A 83 -12.68 21.81 26.34
C GLY A 83 -14.01 22.20 26.97
N LYS A 84 -14.59 21.36 27.85
CA LYS A 84 -15.56 21.71 28.90
C LYS A 84 -15.40 20.76 30.06
#